data_AF-A0A099JW11-F1
#
_entry.id   AF-A0A099JW11-F1
#
_cell.length_a   1.000
_cell.length_b   1.000
_cell.length_c   1.000
_cell.angle_alpha   90.00
_cell.angle_beta   90.00
_cell.angle_gamma   90.00
#
_symmetry.space_group_name_H-M   'P 1'
#
loop_
_entity.id
_entity.type
_entity.pdbx_description
1 polymer ?
#
loop_
_entity_poly.entity_id
_entity_poly.type
_entity_poly.pdbx_seq_one_letter_code
_entity_poly.pdbx_strand_id
1 'polypeptide(L)'
;MFLIGTLASLRDKPERGAALASVLGVMAVGLIFASLITASIVGAYGVSSATRSGVQSGAAADAGIAAARRGLYVLGDCAAQPTPGTYSSAVPPKYSATIEYYTGSAWFAGCPALTASQVRITSNGTAEAAGINGATVGNATKVEAVFKYIIPGVQPSGVALYLYKGGVVEANSSFDMTESPGAGLMVKSGNFDCAKNNAVVNGSVIVNGNLTFTSTCTVNGSAWVSGTASLGSGLIRDDLTAGAVSPNPPGARVGGTYTNSAVIPTIPTWTELGYSPTSWVDSTGTPYEIKTVLTPSACVLPNGSLGGTVAGKPLILNALGCLGGPTAANNTTVSLTSDVVIYANKFDFSEVNSLQFSSSTSALHKIWFITPDLLANSQPTCTALTQGDFSVKNGFAINDPIDALLYTPCAFSGANGFTWSGQIIAGNYSSVKNNPTFTFTQIGVPGVNLDTGSVLSTIAIPQPGAVVSIREISG
;
A
#
# COMPACT_ATOMS: atom_id res chain seq x y z
N MET A 1 -56.98 -75.97 81.69
CA MET A 1 -55.65 -76.52 82.01
C MET A 1 -54.66 -75.35 82.02
N PHE A 2 -54.12 -75.04 83.21
CA PHE A 2 -52.92 -74.22 83.52
C PHE A 2 -52.70 -72.81 82.93
N LEU A 3 -53.08 -71.79 83.72
CA LEU A 3 -52.25 -70.78 84.44
C LEU A 3 -50.88 -70.26 83.88
N ILE A 4 -50.63 -68.97 84.24
CA ILE A 4 -49.39 -68.14 84.35
C ILE A 4 -49.01 -67.30 83.10
N GLY A 5 -48.74 -65.99 83.16
CA GLY A 5 -48.65 -65.06 84.28
C GLY A 5 -48.29 -63.60 83.90
N THR A 6 -48.43 -62.74 84.92
CA THR A 6 -47.61 -61.58 85.34
C THR A 6 -47.19 -60.49 84.33
N LEU A 7 -47.86 -59.34 84.49
CA LEU A 7 -47.33 -57.98 84.71
C LEU A 7 -45.87 -57.69 84.32
N ALA A 8 -45.68 -56.82 83.31
CA ALA A 8 -44.52 -55.91 83.25
C ALA A 8 -44.86 -54.61 82.49
N SER A 9 -44.49 -53.51 83.16
CA SER A 9 -44.05 -52.24 82.59
C SER A 9 -45.08 -51.19 82.15
N LEU A 10 -45.33 -50.31 83.12
CA LEU A 10 -45.67 -48.89 83.03
C LEU A 10 -45.04 -48.14 81.84
N ARG A 11 -45.80 -47.12 81.41
CA ARG A 11 -45.38 -45.87 80.74
C ARG A 11 -45.63 -45.83 79.24
N ASP A 12 -46.89 -45.54 78.88
CA ASP A 12 -47.24 -45.18 77.52
C ASP A 12 -48.06 -43.88 77.50
N LYS A 13 -47.62 -42.94 76.65
CA LYS A 13 -48.00 -41.52 76.45
C LYS A 13 -47.19 -40.47 77.26
N PRO A 14 -46.68 -39.38 76.61
CA PRO A 14 -47.22 -38.77 75.40
C PRO A 14 -46.16 -38.45 74.30
N GLU A 15 -46.08 -39.25 73.23
CA GLU A 15 -45.32 -38.87 72.02
C GLU A 15 -46.18 -38.27 70.89
N ARG A 16 -47.43 -37.88 71.18
CA ARG A 16 -48.32 -37.28 70.17
C ARG A 16 -47.88 -35.87 69.71
N GLY A 17 -47.06 -35.17 70.49
CA GLY A 17 -46.43 -33.90 70.07
C GLY A 17 -45.16 -34.09 69.25
N ALA A 18 -44.38 -35.14 69.53
CA ALA A 18 -43.12 -35.44 68.84
C ALA A 18 -43.34 -35.89 67.39
N ALA A 19 -44.41 -36.65 67.14
CA ALA A 19 -44.78 -37.09 65.77
C ALA A 19 -45.25 -35.93 64.87
N LEU A 20 -45.94 -34.93 65.42
CA LEU A 20 -46.34 -33.74 64.64
C LEU A 20 -45.11 -32.84 64.36
N ALA A 21 -44.23 -32.69 65.35
CA ALA A 21 -42.98 -31.95 65.21
C ALA A 21 -42.02 -32.59 64.19
N SER A 22 -41.95 -33.92 64.12
CA SER A 22 -41.13 -34.62 63.13
C SER A 22 -41.67 -34.48 61.71
N VAL A 23 -43.00 -34.57 61.53
CA VAL A 23 -43.64 -34.36 60.21
C VAL A 23 -43.50 -32.91 59.73
N LEU A 24 -43.70 -31.93 60.62
CA LEU A 24 -43.47 -30.51 60.29
C LEU A 24 -41.99 -30.23 60.00
N GLY A 25 -41.06 -30.86 60.74
CA GLY A 25 -39.63 -30.78 60.47
C GLY A 25 -39.25 -31.32 59.10
N VAL A 26 -39.77 -32.50 58.72
CA VAL A 26 -39.52 -33.11 57.40
C VAL A 26 -40.18 -32.31 56.28
N MET A 27 -41.40 -31.77 56.47
CA MET A 27 -42.04 -30.88 55.50
C MET A 27 -41.27 -29.57 55.33
N ALA A 28 -40.80 -28.96 56.42
CA ALA A 28 -40.01 -27.73 56.36
C ALA A 28 -38.69 -27.97 55.61
N VAL A 29 -37.99 -29.07 55.90
CA VAL A 29 -36.78 -29.47 55.18
C VAL A 29 -37.07 -29.76 53.71
N GLY A 30 -38.17 -30.46 53.40
CA GLY A 30 -38.62 -30.71 52.02
C GLY A 30 -38.91 -29.44 51.23
N LEU A 31 -39.53 -28.43 51.84
CA LEU A 31 -39.78 -27.12 51.23
C LEU A 31 -38.48 -26.33 51.00
N ILE A 32 -37.52 -26.43 51.92
CA ILE A 32 -36.19 -25.81 51.75
C ILE A 32 -35.46 -26.47 50.58
N PHE A 33 -35.47 -27.80 50.48
CA PHE A 33 -34.85 -28.49 49.35
C PHE A 33 -35.53 -28.18 48.00
N ALA A 34 -36.87 -28.16 47.97
CA ALA A 34 -37.61 -27.81 46.77
C ALA A 34 -37.32 -26.38 46.30
N SER A 35 -37.21 -25.42 47.22
CA SER A 35 -36.87 -24.04 46.88
C SER A 35 -35.43 -23.89 46.36
N LEU A 36 -34.47 -24.60 46.96
CA LEU A 36 -33.07 -24.62 46.49
C LEU A 36 -32.93 -25.25 45.10
N ILE A 37 -33.63 -26.35 44.82
CA ILE A 37 -33.63 -27.00 43.51
C ILE A 37 -34.28 -26.10 42.45
N THR A 38 -35.39 -25.44 42.81
CA THR A 38 -36.04 -24.51 41.89
C THR A 38 -35.13 -23.32 41.58
N ALA A 39 -34.46 -22.76 42.58
CA ALA A 39 -33.50 -21.68 42.40
C ALA A 39 -32.30 -22.09 41.53
N SER A 40 -31.77 -23.32 41.69
CA SER A 40 -30.66 -23.82 40.88
C SER A 40 -31.06 -24.04 39.42
N ILE A 41 -32.26 -24.58 39.16
CA ILE A 41 -32.81 -24.77 37.82
C ILE A 41 -33.03 -23.41 37.13
N VAL A 42 -33.63 -22.46 37.84
CA VAL A 42 -33.88 -21.10 37.33
C VAL A 42 -32.56 -20.37 37.01
N GLY A 43 -31.55 -20.52 37.88
CA GLY A 43 -30.20 -20.00 37.62
C GLY A 43 -29.54 -20.65 36.39
N ALA A 44 -29.65 -21.97 36.25
CA ALA A 44 -29.09 -22.70 35.12
C ALA A 44 -29.74 -22.30 33.78
N TYR A 45 -31.07 -22.08 33.77
CA TYR A 45 -31.77 -21.54 32.61
C TYR A 45 -31.35 -20.11 32.28
N GLY A 46 -31.13 -19.27 33.30
CA GLY A 46 -30.59 -17.92 33.13
C GLY A 46 -29.24 -17.94 32.39
N VAL A 47 -28.27 -18.70 32.89
CA VAL A 47 -26.94 -18.83 32.27
C VAL A 47 -27.02 -19.41 30.87
N SER A 48 -27.77 -20.50 30.68
CA SER A 48 -27.91 -21.14 29.36
C SER A 48 -28.54 -20.20 28.33
N SER A 49 -29.55 -19.43 28.75
CA SER A 49 -30.20 -18.44 27.89
C SER A 49 -29.29 -17.26 27.55
N ALA A 50 -28.45 -16.83 28.48
CA ALA A 50 -27.44 -15.78 28.29
C ALA A 50 -26.30 -16.23 27.35
N THR A 51 -25.86 -17.48 27.45
CA THR A 51 -24.88 -18.04 26.51
C THR A 51 -25.47 -18.14 25.11
N ARG A 52 -26.72 -18.62 24.99
CA ARG A 52 -27.42 -18.66 23.70
C ARG A 52 -27.58 -17.25 23.11
N SER A 53 -28.04 -16.28 23.89
CA SER A 53 -28.19 -14.90 23.42
C SER A 53 -26.84 -14.34 22.98
N GLY A 54 -25.77 -14.56 23.74
CA GLY A 54 -24.41 -14.11 23.40
C GLY A 54 -23.89 -14.65 22.06
N VAL A 55 -24.14 -15.93 21.76
CA VAL A 55 -23.78 -16.51 20.45
C VAL A 55 -24.62 -15.89 19.33
N GLN A 56 -25.92 -15.67 19.57
CA GLN A 56 -26.81 -15.04 18.58
C GLN A 56 -26.44 -13.58 18.31
N SER A 57 -26.16 -12.80 19.35
CA SER A 57 -25.79 -11.39 19.22
C SER A 57 -24.39 -11.24 18.59
N GLY A 58 -23.44 -12.11 18.92
CA GLY A 58 -22.12 -12.16 18.26
C GLY A 58 -22.25 -12.46 16.77
N ALA A 59 -22.97 -13.52 16.40
CA ALA A 59 -23.22 -13.86 15.00
C ALA A 59 -23.97 -12.74 14.24
N ALA A 60 -24.91 -12.05 14.90
CA ALA A 60 -25.59 -10.91 14.30
C ALA A 60 -24.64 -9.71 14.11
N ALA A 61 -23.74 -9.46 15.06
CA ALA A 61 -22.73 -8.39 14.94
C ALA A 61 -21.81 -8.67 13.73
N ASP A 62 -21.33 -9.90 13.59
CA ASP A 62 -20.52 -10.34 12.46
C ASP A 62 -21.27 -10.24 11.13
N ALA A 63 -22.56 -10.57 11.11
CA ALA A 63 -23.42 -10.37 9.93
C ALA A 63 -23.50 -8.89 9.52
N GLY A 64 -23.56 -7.97 10.49
CA GLY A 64 -23.51 -6.53 10.22
C GLY A 64 -22.17 -6.06 9.67
N ILE A 65 -21.04 -6.58 10.17
CA ILE A 65 -19.72 -6.32 9.59
C ILE A 65 -19.67 -6.81 8.15
N ALA A 66 -20.16 -8.03 7.89
CA ALA A 66 -20.18 -8.61 6.54
C ALA A 66 -21.07 -7.81 5.57
N ALA A 67 -22.25 -7.38 6.02
CA ALA A 67 -23.18 -6.58 5.21
C ALA A 67 -22.57 -5.22 4.83
N ALA A 68 -22.03 -4.49 5.81
CA ALA A 68 -21.36 -3.21 5.56
C ALA A 68 -20.13 -3.36 4.66
N ARG A 69 -19.31 -4.39 4.90
CA ARG A 69 -18.15 -4.67 4.06
C ARG A 69 -18.56 -5.01 2.63
N ARG A 70 -19.60 -5.82 2.43
CA ARG A 70 -20.16 -6.13 1.10
C ARG A 70 -20.62 -4.88 0.38
N GLY A 71 -21.32 -3.98 1.07
CA GLY A 71 -21.78 -2.74 0.45
C GLY A 71 -20.62 -1.83 0.03
N LEU A 72 -19.50 -1.85 0.75
CA LEU A 72 -18.27 -1.16 0.32
C LEU A 72 -17.59 -1.79 -0.93
N TYR A 73 -17.98 -2.99 -1.36
CA TYR A 73 -17.59 -3.57 -2.65
C TYR A 73 -18.55 -3.17 -3.79
N VAL A 74 -19.53 -2.30 -3.53
CA VAL A 74 -20.47 -1.79 -4.55
C VAL A 74 -20.38 -0.28 -4.55
N LEU A 75 -19.92 0.30 -5.67
CA LEU A 75 -19.76 1.74 -5.79
C LEU A 75 -21.09 2.46 -5.54
N GLY A 76 -21.08 3.40 -4.60
CA GLY A 76 -22.25 4.20 -4.24
C GLY A 76 -23.22 3.57 -3.23
N ASP A 77 -23.15 2.26 -2.96
CA ASP A 77 -24.11 1.59 -2.05
C ASP A 77 -24.07 2.18 -0.64
N CYS A 78 -22.88 2.42 -0.10
CA CYS A 78 -22.72 3.07 1.21
C CYS A 78 -23.47 4.42 1.31
N ALA A 79 -23.41 5.23 0.26
CA ALA A 79 -24.05 6.54 0.22
C ALA A 79 -25.56 6.44 -0.05
N ALA A 80 -25.99 5.36 -0.71
CA ALA A 80 -27.38 5.06 -1.01
C ALA A 80 -28.15 4.44 0.16
N GLN A 81 -27.46 4.03 1.24
CA GLN A 81 -28.13 3.59 2.47
C GLN A 81 -29.06 4.70 3.02
N PRO A 82 -30.20 4.37 3.64
CA PRO A 82 -31.15 5.36 4.18
C PRO A 82 -30.50 6.38 5.11
N THR A 83 -29.51 5.92 5.89
CA THR A 83 -28.54 6.76 6.59
C THR A 83 -27.17 6.42 6.01
N PRO A 84 -26.51 7.35 5.29
CA PRO A 84 -25.20 7.08 4.66
C PRO A 84 -24.18 6.49 5.65
N GLY A 85 -23.52 5.40 5.26
CA GLY A 85 -22.56 4.71 6.12
C GLY A 85 -23.15 3.83 7.23
N THR A 86 -24.48 3.63 7.26
CA THR A 86 -25.14 2.73 8.20
C THR A 86 -25.84 1.58 7.49
N TYR A 87 -25.54 0.35 7.92
CA TYR A 87 -26.19 -0.87 7.44
C TYR A 87 -26.92 -1.51 8.61
N SER A 88 -28.22 -1.72 8.47
CA SER A 88 -29.03 -2.30 9.54
C SER A 88 -29.98 -3.37 9.05
N SER A 89 -30.31 -4.30 9.93
CA SER A 89 -31.36 -5.29 9.73
C SER A 89 -32.22 -5.36 10.98
N ALA A 90 -33.53 -5.17 10.81
CA ALA A 90 -34.52 -5.32 11.88
C ALA A 90 -35.01 -6.77 12.04
N VAL A 91 -34.69 -7.64 11.09
CA VAL A 91 -35.01 -9.08 11.08
C VAL A 91 -33.76 -9.92 11.37
N PRO A 92 -33.88 -11.13 11.93
CA PRO A 92 -32.72 -11.99 12.16
C PRO A 92 -31.91 -12.25 10.87
N PRO A 93 -30.56 -12.09 10.89
CA PRO A 93 -29.76 -11.56 12.00
C PRO A 93 -29.96 -10.05 12.23
N LYS A 94 -30.26 -9.65 13.46
CA LYS A 94 -30.57 -8.25 13.82
C LYS A 94 -29.30 -7.47 14.17
N TYR A 95 -28.96 -6.46 13.37
CA TYR A 95 -27.74 -5.67 13.56
C TYR A 95 -27.90 -4.20 13.19
N SER A 96 -26.99 -3.39 13.70
CA SER A 96 -26.74 -2.02 13.23
C SER A 96 -25.24 -1.81 13.13
N ALA A 97 -24.73 -1.70 11.90
CA ALA A 97 -23.34 -1.47 11.58
C ALA A 97 -23.12 -0.05 11.06
N THR A 98 -22.14 0.65 11.61
CA THR A 98 -21.75 2.00 11.21
C THR A 98 -20.33 2.00 10.67
N ILE A 99 -20.10 2.80 9.63
CA ILE A 99 -18.80 2.95 8.98
C ILE A 99 -18.15 4.25 9.43
N GLU A 100 -16.85 4.17 9.70
CA GLU A 100 -15.95 5.29 9.87
C GLU A 100 -14.70 5.08 8.99
N TYR A 101 -14.02 6.15 8.61
CA TYR A 101 -12.81 6.08 7.79
C TYR A 101 -11.68 6.95 8.36
N TYR A 102 -10.44 6.58 8.08
CA TYR A 102 -9.24 7.24 8.58
C TYR A 102 -8.43 7.90 7.46
N THR A 103 -8.13 9.19 7.58
CA THR A 103 -7.37 9.95 6.56
C THR A 103 -5.91 10.20 6.97
N GLY A 104 -5.35 9.39 7.88
CA GLY A 104 -3.98 9.57 8.37
C GLY A 104 -3.84 10.43 9.63
N SER A 105 -4.92 11.12 10.04
CA SER A 105 -4.90 11.99 11.23
C SER A 105 -6.10 11.76 12.16
N ALA A 106 -7.31 11.55 11.62
CA ALA A 106 -8.54 11.38 12.39
C ALA A 106 -9.49 10.36 11.76
N TRP A 107 -10.41 9.85 12.59
CA TRP A 107 -11.54 9.02 12.18
C TRP A 107 -12.76 9.90 11.90
N PHE A 108 -13.39 9.69 10.76
CA PHE A 108 -14.58 10.42 10.32
C PHE A 108 -15.74 9.43 10.14
N ALA A 109 -16.93 9.80 10.60
CA ALA A 109 -18.13 9.00 10.41
C ALA A 109 -18.67 9.13 8.98
N GLY A 110 -19.17 8.02 8.43
CA GLY A 110 -19.80 7.96 7.11
C GLY A 110 -18.98 7.18 6.09
N CYS A 111 -19.35 7.33 4.81
CA CYS A 111 -18.73 6.59 3.73
C CYS A 111 -17.28 7.04 3.49
N PRO A 112 -16.36 6.10 3.18
CA PRO A 112 -14.95 6.43 3.01
C PRO A 112 -14.71 7.43 1.87
N ALA A 113 -13.91 8.45 2.13
CA ALA A 113 -13.38 9.33 1.10
C ALA A 113 -12.25 8.63 0.31
N LEU A 114 -11.93 9.13 -0.89
CA LEU A 114 -10.81 8.62 -1.71
C LEU A 114 -9.43 8.83 -1.05
N THR A 115 -9.35 9.67 -0.02
CA THR A 115 -8.15 9.89 0.80
C THR A 115 -8.08 8.97 2.02
N ALA A 116 -9.06 8.08 2.21
CA ALA A 116 -9.06 7.13 3.32
C ALA A 116 -7.96 6.08 3.13
N SER A 117 -7.22 5.81 4.21
CA SER A 117 -6.23 4.74 4.28
C SER A 117 -6.76 3.49 5.00
N GLN A 118 -7.78 3.66 5.84
CA GLN A 118 -8.44 2.59 6.59
C GLN A 118 -9.94 2.87 6.71
N VAL A 119 -10.71 1.79 6.86
CA VAL A 119 -12.13 1.83 7.23
C VAL A 119 -12.34 1.02 8.50
N ARG A 120 -13.16 1.54 9.39
CA ARG A 120 -13.62 0.88 10.61
C ARG A 120 -15.11 0.64 10.47
N ILE A 121 -15.51 -0.61 10.69
CA ILE A 121 -16.91 -1.00 10.75
C ILE A 121 -17.19 -1.41 12.19
N THR A 122 -18.13 -0.73 12.81
CA THR A 122 -18.58 -1.03 14.17
C THR A 122 -19.99 -1.56 14.09
N SER A 123 -20.20 -2.82 14.45
CA SER A 123 -21.50 -3.50 14.38
C SER A 123 -22.01 -3.85 15.76
N ASN A 124 -23.23 -3.44 16.08
CA ASN A 124 -23.97 -3.88 17.25
C ASN A 124 -25.00 -4.94 16.84
N GLY A 125 -24.74 -6.19 17.19
CA GLY A 125 -25.65 -7.31 16.99
C GLY A 125 -26.55 -7.51 18.20
N THR A 126 -27.81 -7.87 17.95
CA THR A 126 -28.79 -8.17 19.01
C THR A 126 -29.30 -9.60 18.88
N ALA A 127 -29.43 -10.30 20.01
CA ALA A 127 -29.92 -11.66 20.04
C ALA A 127 -31.38 -11.72 19.55
N GLU A 128 -31.72 -12.77 18.79
CA GLU A 128 -33.10 -13.02 18.39
C GLU A 128 -33.96 -13.36 19.61
N ALA A 129 -33.42 -14.19 20.51
CA ALA A 129 -34.03 -14.57 21.77
C ALA A 129 -33.18 -14.06 22.93
N ALA A 130 -33.66 -13.01 23.61
CA ALA A 130 -33.03 -12.47 24.81
C ALA A 130 -32.92 -13.52 25.93
N GLY A 131 -31.93 -13.34 26.80
CA GLY A 131 -31.83 -14.10 28.03
C GLY A 131 -33.06 -13.89 28.91
N ILE A 132 -33.46 -14.95 29.61
CA ILE A 132 -34.64 -14.97 30.46
C ILE A 132 -34.25 -14.74 31.92
N ASN A 133 -35.24 -14.47 32.78
CA ASN A 133 -35.04 -14.34 34.22
C ASN A 133 -34.01 -13.25 34.62
N GLY A 134 -34.05 -12.10 33.92
CA GLY A 134 -33.17 -10.96 34.19
C GLY A 134 -31.73 -11.10 33.69
N ALA A 135 -31.38 -12.22 33.06
CA ALA A 135 -30.08 -12.42 32.44
C ALA A 135 -29.99 -11.62 31.13
N THR A 136 -29.47 -10.39 31.19
CA THR A 136 -29.31 -9.51 30.00
C THR A 136 -27.94 -9.61 29.35
N VAL A 137 -26.99 -10.25 30.04
CA VAL A 137 -25.65 -10.54 29.53
C VAL A 137 -25.78 -11.34 28.23
N GLY A 138 -25.15 -10.86 27.16
CA GLY A 138 -25.23 -11.49 25.83
C GLY A 138 -26.44 -11.11 25.00
N ASN A 139 -27.35 -10.21 25.44
CA ASN A 139 -28.45 -9.76 24.57
C ASN A 139 -27.96 -8.89 23.41
N ALA A 140 -26.82 -8.23 23.58
CA ALA A 140 -26.16 -7.45 22.55
C ALA A 140 -24.64 -7.67 22.60
N THR A 141 -24.02 -7.72 21.42
CA THR A 141 -22.57 -7.82 21.26
C THR A 141 -22.13 -6.76 20.26
N LYS A 142 -21.05 -6.05 20.57
CA LYS A 142 -20.48 -5.03 19.70
C LYS A 142 -19.13 -5.50 19.18
N VAL A 143 -19.00 -5.58 17.86
CA VAL A 143 -17.78 -5.98 17.16
C VAL A 143 -17.26 -4.80 16.37
N GLU A 144 -15.96 -4.58 16.42
CA GLU A 144 -15.24 -3.63 15.58
C GLU A 144 -14.30 -4.39 14.64
N ALA A 145 -14.36 -4.07 13.35
CA ALA A 145 -13.41 -4.55 12.36
C ALA A 145 -12.77 -3.36 11.63
N VAL A 146 -11.44 -3.34 11.60
CA VAL A 146 -10.65 -2.34 10.86
C VAL A 146 -10.00 -3.01 9.67
N PHE A 147 -10.19 -2.43 8.49
CA PHE A 147 -9.61 -2.88 7.23
C PHE A 147 -8.75 -1.77 6.65
N LYS A 148 -7.71 -2.13 5.88
CA LYS A 148 -7.11 -1.20 4.95
C LYS A 148 -8.17 -0.74 3.94
N TYR A 149 -8.10 0.49 3.48
CA TYR A 149 -8.89 0.95 2.35
C TYR A 149 -8.00 1.04 1.14
N ILE A 150 -8.39 0.40 0.05
CA ILE A 150 -7.60 0.39 -1.17
C ILE A 150 -8.38 1.11 -2.26
N ILE A 151 -7.70 2.06 -2.90
CA ILE A 151 -8.24 2.85 -4.00
C ILE A 151 -7.70 2.33 -5.35
N PRO A 152 -8.52 2.32 -6.42
CA PRO A 152 -8.07 2.09 -7.78
C PRO A 152 -6.97 3.05 -8.21
N GLY A 153 -6.32 2.68 -9.31
CA GLY A 153 -5.29 3.47 -9.94
C GLY A 153 -3.89 3.07 -9.48
N VAL A 154 -2.97 4.00 -9.70
CA VAL A 154 -1.54 3.76 -9.51
C VAL A 154 -1.18 3.86 -8.03
N GLN A 155 -0.64 2.77 -7.48
CA GLN A 155 -0.10 2.74 -6.13
C GLN A 155 1.38 3.12 -6.15
N PRO A 156 1.82 4.10 -5.33
CA PRO A 156 3.23 4.41 -5.18
C PRO A 156 4.03 3.16 -4.79
N SER A 157 5.07 2.86 -5.54
CA SER A 157 6.02 1.79 -5.26
C SER A 157 7.34 2.07 -5.97
N GLY A 158 8.39 1.33 -5.60
CA GLY A 158 9.70 1.40 -6.22
C GLY A 158 10.63 2.42 -5.58
N VAL A 159 11.86 2.40 -6.06
CA VAL A 159 12.96 3.27 -5.62
C VAL A 159 13.12 4.48 -6.53
N ALA A 160 14.02 5.38 -6.15
CA ALA A 160 14.31 6.58 -6.93
C ALA A 160 14.98 6.30 -8.28
N LEU A 161 16.10 5.56 -8.28
CA LEU A 161 16.78 5.13 -9.51
C LEU A 161 16.96 3.61 -9.51
N TYR A 162 16.28 2.94 -10.43
CA TYR A 162 16.51 1.53 -10.74
C TYR A 162 17.23 1.42 -12.08
N LEU A 163 18.46 0.92 -12.07
CA LEU A 163 19.28 0.73 -13.27
C LEU A 163 19.58 -0.76 -13.45
N TYR A 164 19.05 -1.39 -14.50
CA TYR A 164 19.25 -2.83 -14.65
C TYR A 164 20.70 -3.16 -15.05
N LYS A 165 21.24 -2.54 -16.11
CA LYS A 165 22.63 -2.76 -16.59
C LYS A 165 23.67 -1.81 -15.99
N GLY A 166 23.28 -1.00 -15.00
CA GLY A 166 24.16 -0.02 -14.37
C GLY A 166 24.14 1.35 -15.05
N GLY A 167 25.11 2.19 -14.70
CA GLY A 167 25.20 3.53 -15.26
C GLY A 167 26.31 4.38 -14.69
N VAL A 168 26.43 5.59 -15.25
CA VAL A 168 27.44 6.58 -14.88
C VAL A 168 26.81 7.91 -14.46
N VAL A 169 27.36 8.51 -13.41
CA VAL A 169 27.08 9.88 -13.00
C VAL A 169 28.33 10.75 -13.11
N GLU A 170 28.17 11.97 -13.61
CA GLU A 170 29.29 12.88 -13.88
C GLU A 170 29.00 14.33 -13.44
N ALA A 171 30.04 15.01 -12.95
CA ALA A 171 30.19 16.47 -12.91
C ALA A 171 29.04 17.24 -12.20
N ASN A 172 29.22 17.52 -10.91
CA ASN A 172 28.29 18.29 -10.06
C ASN A 172 26.83 17.77 -10.09
N SER A 173 26.63 16.49 -10.41
CA SER A 173 25.31 15.86 -10.33
C SER A 173 24.83 15.82 -8.89
N SER A 174 23.57 16.20 -8.62
CA SER A 174 22.98 16.12 -7.29
C SER A 174 21.70 15.31 -7.33
N PHE A 175 21.68 14.21 -6.57
CA PHE A 175 20.53 13.33 -6.44
C PHE A 175 20.03 13.36 -5.00
N ASP A 176 18.84 13.90 -4.78
CA ASP A 176 18.11 13.76 -3.53
C ASP A 176 17.18 12.55 -3.57
N MET A 177 17.53 11.53 -2.79
CA MET A 177 16.89 10.22 -2.77
C MET A 177 16.57 9.80 -1.34
N THR A 178 16.58 10.75 -0.40
CA THR A 178 16.46 10.52 1.04
C THR A 178 15.11 9.94 1.46
N GLU A 179 14.06 10.23 0.70
CA GLU A 179 12.71 9.69 0.93
C GLU A 179 12.47 8.34 0.26
N SER A 180 13.45 7.78 -0.46
CA SER A 180 13.31 6.47 -1.13
C SER A 180 13.16 5.34 -0.11
N PRO A 181 12.22 4.39 -0.31
CA PRO A 181 12.15 3.21 0.53
C PRO A 181 13.42 2.36 0.36
N GLY A 182 14.18 2.22 1.43
CA GLY A 182 15.45 1.47 1.41
C GLY A 182 16.58 2.25 0.72
N ALA A 183 17.26 1.63 -0.24
CA ALA A 183 18.29 2.31 -1.02
C ALA A 183 17.66 3.15 -2.13
N GLY A 184 18.15 4.38 -2.31
CA GLY A 184 17.69 5.26 -3.36
C GLY A 184 18.08 4.74 -4.75
N LEU A 185 19.33 4.33 -4.89
CA LEU A 185 19.90 3.87 -6.17
C LEU A 185 20.14 2.37 -6.11
N MET A 186 19.60 1.63 -7.07
CA MET A 186 19.80 0.19 -7.19
C MET A 186 20.30 -0.18 -8.59
N VAL A 187 21.41 -0.92 -8.64
CA VAL A 187 21.94 -1.51 -9.88
C VAL A 187 21.79 -3.02 -9.86
N LYS A 188 20.94 -3.58 -10.75
CA LYS A 188 20.57 -5.01 -10.72
C LYS A 188 21.65 -5.95 -11.27
N SER A 189 22.32 -5.57 -12.34
CA SER A 189 23.28 -6.41 -13.07
C SER A 189 24.25 -5.52 -13.87
N GLY A 190 25.17 -4.87 -13.16
CA GLY A 190 26.11 -3.94 -13.79
C GLY A 190 26.87 -3.10 -12.79
N ASN A 191 27.65 -2.16 -13.31
CA ASN A 191 28.49 -1.29 -12.50
C ASN A 191 27.83 0.08 -12.30
N PHE A 192 28.18 0.73 -11.20
CA PHE A 192 27.88 2.13 -10.97
C PHE A 192 29.18 2.93 -10.96
N ASP A 193 29.31 3.85 -11.91
CA ASP A 193 30.50 4.65 -12.10
C ASP A 193 30.22 6.11 -11.77
N CYS A 194 31.03 6.69 -10.90
CA CYS A 194 31.09 8.13 -10.71
C CYS A 194 32.39 8.65 -11.31
N ALA A 195 32.31 9.06 -12.58
CA ALA A 195 33.48 9.25 -13.42
C ALA A 195 34.09 10.67 -13.33
N LYS A 196 33.37 11.63 -12.74
CA LYS A 196 33.77 13.05 -12.67
C LYS A 196 33.41 13.67 -11.31
N ASN A 197 33.97 14.85 -11.05
CA ASN A 197 34.00 15.49 -9.73
C ASN A 197 32.64 15.97 -9.24
N ASN A 198 32.50 16.05 -7.92
CA ASN A 198 31.44 16.68 -7.14
C ASN A 198 30.03 16.11 -7.34
N ALA A 199 29.91 14.85 -7.80
CA ALA A 199 28.61 14.21 -7.79
C ALA A 199 28.22 13.83 -6.35
N VAL A 200 26.98 14.08 -5.98
CA VAL A 200 26.43 13.81 -4.65
C VAL A 200 25.16 12.98 -4.78
N VAL A 201 25.13 11.86 -4.08
CA VAL A 201 23.97 10.98 -3.90
C VAL A 201 23.52 11.11 -2.45
N ASN A 202 22.40 11.80 -2.22
CA ASN A 202 21.76 11.88 -0.90
C ASN A 202 20.83 10.68 -0.72
N GLY A 203 21.39 9.59 -0.20
CA GLY A 203 20.68 8.34 0.01
C GLY A 203 21.66 7.18 0.01
N SER A 204 21.13 5.97 0.22
CA SER A 204 21.93 4.75 0.16
C SER A 204 21.94 4.15 -1.24
N VAL A 205 22.98 3.36 -1.56
CA VAL A 205 23.16 2.72 -2.87
C VAL A 205 23.35 1.21 -2.75
N ILE A 206 22.75 0.44 -3.67
CA ILE A 206 22.99 -1.00 -3.79
C ILE A 206 23.46 -1.29 -5.22
N VAL A 207 24.59 -1.98 -5.36
CA VAL A 207 25.20 -2.28 -6.65
C VAL A 207 25.53 -3.77 -6.74
N ASN A 208 24.78 -4.50 -7.57
CA ASN A 208 25.13 -5.86 -7.96
C ASN A 208 26.14 -5.86 -9.13
N GLY A 209 27.33 -5.38 -8.80
CA GLY A 209 28.51 -5.31 -9.65
C GLY A 209 29.59 -4.51 -8.91
N ASN A 210 30.34 -3.68 -9.64
CA ASN A 210 31.37 -2.81 -9.07
C ASN A 210 30.87 -1.38 -8.87
N LEU A 211 31.38 -0.74 -7.83
CA LEU A 211 31.22 0.69 -7.57
C LEU A 211 32.56 1.38 -7.84
N THR A 212 32.60 2.37 -8.73
CA THR A 212 33.85 3.07 -9.08
C THR A 212 33.71 4.57 -8.89
N PHE A 213 34.52 5.14 -8.01
CA PHE A 213 34.70 6.59 -7.88
C PHE A 213 36.04 6.96 -8.51
N THR A 214 36.00 7.55 -9.69
CA THR A 214 37.21 8.04 -10.37
C THR A 214 37.67 9.38 -9.81
N SER A 215 36.78 10.12 -9.15
CA SER A 215 37.08 11.42 -8.55
C SER A 215 36.27 11.67 -7.27
N THR A 216 36.10 12.93 -6.86
CA THR A 216 35.30 13.32 -5.71
C THR A 216 33.83 13.01 -5.97
N CYS A 217 33.34 11.96 -5.32
CA CYS A 217 31.95 11.54 -5.36
C CYS A 217 31.51 11.21 -3.96
N THR A 218 30.33 11.65 -3.57
CA THR A 218 29.84 11.46 -2.20
C THR A 218 28.53 10.69 -2.22
N VAL A 219 28.49 9.56 -1.52
CA VAL A 219 27.26 8.90 -1.11
C VAL A 219 27.02 9.27 0.35
N ASN A 220 25.95 10.01 0.62
CA ASN A 220 25.64 10.48 1.97
C ASN A 220 24.93 9.44 2.84
N GLY A 221 24.56 8.27 2.29
CA GLY A 221 24.08 7.10 3.03
C GLY A 221 25.06 5.93 3.01
N SER A 222 24.54 4.72 3.19
CA SER A 222 25.30 3.47 3.13
C SER A 222 25.43 2.93 1.71
N ALA A 223 26.41 2.06 1.48
CA ALA A 223 26.61 1.38 0.21
C ALA A 223 26.74 -0.15 0.38
N TRP A 224 26.04 -0.90 -0.47
CA TRP A 224 26.19 -2.35 -0.60
C TRP A 224 26.64 -2.71 -2.01
N VAL A 225 27.79 -3.37 -2.14
CA VAL A 225 28.43 -3.64 -3.43
C VAL A 225 28.81 -5.12 -3.51
N SER A 226 28.21 -5.88 -4.43
CA SER A 226 28.52 -7.32 -4.53
C SER A 226 29.98 -7.58 -4.97
N GLY A 227 30.56 -6.69 -5.77
CA GLY A 227 31.93 -6.74 -6.27
C GLY A 227 32.87 -5.80 -5.52
N THR A 228 33.71 -5.11 -6.29
CA THR A 228 34.71 -4.19 -5.73
C THR A 228 34.18 -2.76 -5.64
N ALA A 229 34.34 -2.14 -4.47
CA ALA A 229 34.18 -0.70 -4.27
C ALA A 229 35.53 0.02 -4.43
N SER A 230 35.77 0.62 -5.59
CA SER A 230 36.95 1.42 -5.89
C SER A 230 36.69 2.88 -5.52
N LEU A 231 37.09 3.30 -4.33
CA LEU A 231 36.69 4.58 -3.74
C LEU A 231 37.50 5.79 -4.24
N GLY A 232 38.63 5.60 -4.95
CA GLY A 232 39.40 6.68 -5.56
C GLY A 232 39.59 7.89 -4.65
N SER A 233 38.93 9.01 -4.96
CA SER A 233 38.84 10.22 -4.10
C SER A 233 37.44 10.48 -3.51
N GLY A 234 36.51 9.55 -3.69
CA GLY A 234 35.15 9.62 -3.16
C GLY A 234 35.02 9.16 -1.71
N LEU A 235 33.80 9.34 -1.21
CA LEU A 235 33.39 9.17 0.18
C LEU A 235 32.03 8.48 0.25
N ILE A 236 31.93 7.48 1.13
CA ILE A 236 30.67 6.95 1.64
C ILE A 236 30.56 7.43 3.08
N ARG A 237 29.52 8.18 3.41
CA ARG A 237 29.38 8.79 4.74
C ARG A 237 29.09 7.78 5.83
N ASP A 238 28.30 6.77 5.53
CA ASP A 238 27.87 5.77 6.51
C ASP A 238 28.63 4.46 6.29
N ASP A 239 27.94 3.32 6.30
CA ASP A 239 28.55 2.00 6.21
C ASP A 239 28.81 1.57 4.76
N LEU A 240 29.87 0.78 4.56
CA LEU A 240 30.18 0.09 3.29
C LEU A 240 30.19 -1.42 3.52
N THR A 241 29.33 -2.14 2.81
CA THR A 241 29.47 -3.60 2.63
C THR A 241 29.92 -3.86 1.21
N ALA A 242 31.09 -4.47 1.02
CA ALA A 242 31.59 -4.81 -0.31
C ALA A 242 32.33 -6.14 -0.37
N GLY A 243 32.27 -6.84 -1.51
CA GLY A 243 33.05 -8.05 -1.75
C GLY A 243 34.57 -7.78 -1.73
N ALA A 244 34.96 -6.57 -2.15
CA ALA A 244 36.29 -6.02 -1.92
C ALA A 244 36.25 -4.49 -1.90
N VAL A 245 37.27 -3.85 -1.34
CA VAL A 245 37.42 -2.38 -1.34
C VAL A 245 38.80 -1.97 -1.81
N SER A 246 38.90 -0.85 -2.52
CA SER A 246 40.16 -0.24 -2.94
C SER A 246 40.12 1.27 -2.67
N PRO A 247 41.04 1.83 -1.87
CA PRO A 247 42.12 1.15 -1.13
C PRO A 247 41.60 0.26 0.01
N ASN A 248 42.38 -0.73 0.42
CA ASN A 248 42.12 -1.58 1.59
C ASN A 248 43.27 -1.41 2.61
N PRO A 249 43.02 -0.90 3.83
CA PRO A 249 41.73 -0.47 4.36
C PRO A 249 41.20 0.81 3.68
N PRO A 250 39.87 1.06 3.70
CA PRO A 250 39.28 2.24 3.05
C PRO A 250 39.65 3.56 3.73
N GLY A 251 40.12 3.53 4.98
CA GLY A 251 40.50 4.72 5.74
C GLY A 251 39.33 5.70 5.88
N ALA A 252 39.60 7.00 5.75
CA ALA A 252 38.59 8.06 5.88
C ALA A 252 37.58 8.15 4.72
N ARG A 253 37.59 7.19 3.78
CA ARG A 253 36.66 7.14 2.63
C ARG A 253 35.34 6.46 2.97
N VAL A 254 35.25 5.84 4.13
CA VAL A 254 34.04 5.28 4.72
C VAL A 254 33.91 5.90 6.10
N GLY A 255 32.83 6.64 6.37
CA GLY A 255 32.63 7.29 7.66
C GLY A 255 32.14 6.33 8.75
N GLY A 256 31.44 5.26 8.36
CA GLY A 256 30.99 4.17 9.22
C GLY A 256 31.87 2.92 9.14
N THR A 257 31.22 1.77 9.20
CA THR A 257 31.87 0.46 9.22
C THR A 257 32.07 -0.10 7.82
N TYR A 258 33.29 -0.60 7.53
CA TYR A 258 33.53 -1.45 6.37
C TYR A 258 33.35 -2.93 6.73
N THR A 259 32.46 -3.60 6.01
CA THR A 259 32.22 -5.05 6.08
C THR A 259 32.65 -5.71 4.77
N ASN A 260 33.59 -6.65 4.84
CA ASN A 260 33.98 -7.48 3.69
C ASN A 260 32.94 -8.60 3.50
N SER A 261 32.02 -8.41 2.56
CA SER A 261 30.98 -9.36 2.21
C SER A 261 30.41 -9.03 0.82
N ALA A 262 30.24 -10.04 -0.01
CA ALA A 262 29.55 -9.91 -1.30
C ALA A 262 28.02 -10.00 -1.17
N VAL A 263 27.50 -10.22 0.05
CA VAL A 263 26.06 -10.30 0.31
C VAL A 263 25.48 -8.89 0.36
N ILE A 264 24.53 -8.63 -0.52
CA ILE A 264 23.82 -7.34 -0.62
C ILE A 264 22.31 -7.54 -0.34
N PRO A 265 21.57 -6.49 0.05
CA PRO A 265 20.12 -6.55 0.13
C PRO A 265 19.48 -6.90 -1.23
N THR A 266 18.30 -7.50 -1.19
CA THR A 266 17.60 -7.93 -2.41
C THR A 266 17.23 -6.73 -3.28
N ILE A 267 17.64 -6.78 -4.55
CA ILE A 267 17.21 -5.82 -5.57
C ILE A 267 15.98 -6.39 -6.29
N PRO A 268 14.90 -5.60 -6.49
CA PRO A 268 13.71 -6.02 -7.23
C PRO A 268 14.05 -6.63 -8.59
N THR A 269 13.25 -7.59 -9.02
CA THR A 269 13.35 -8.15 -10.39
C THR A 269 12.84 -7.13 -11.41
N TRP A 270 13.25 -7.28 -12.68
CA TRP A 270 12.70 -6.46 -13.75
C TRP A 270 11.23 -6.80 -13.92
N THR A 271 10.37 -5.77 -13.92
CA THR A 271 8.98 -5.94 -14.30
C THR A 271 8.77 -5.47 -15.72
N GLU A 272 8.11 -6.28 -16.52
CA GLU A 272 7.70 -5.94 -17.88
C GLU A 272 6.48 -5.04 -17.84
N LEU A 273 6.57 -3.88 -18.50
CA LEU A 273 5.42 -3.02 -18.75
C LEU A 273 5.15 -2.97 -20.25
N GLY A 274 4.03 -3.56 -20.65
CA GLY A 274 3.47 -3.42 -21.99
C GLY A 274 2.56 -2.21 -22.13
N TYR A 275 1.98 -2.04 -23.32
CA TYR A 275 0.87 -1.12 -23.54
C TYR A 275 -0.43 -1.73 -23.02
N SER A 276 -0.84 -1.36 -21.79
CA SER A 276 -2.08 -1.82 -21.15
C SER A 276 -2.95 -0.64 -20.73
N PRO A 277 -3.63 0.03 -21.68
CA PRO A 277 -4.38 1.26 -21.38
C PRO A 277 -5.55 1.02 -20.41
N THR A 278 -6.12 -0.18 -20.37
CA THR A 278 -7.22 -0.55 -19.46
C THR A 278 -6.81 -0.62 -17.99
N SER A 279 -5.52 -0.72 -17.71
CA SER A 279 -4.99 -0.72 -16.33
C SER A 279 -4.92 0.69 -15.73
N TRP A 280 -5.01 1.72 -16.57
CA TRP A 280 -4.97 3.12 -16.15
C TRP A 280 -6.37 3.62 -15.84
N VAL A 281 -6.67 3.63 -14.55
CA VAL A 281 -7.90 4.17 -13.98
C VAL A 281 -7.57 5.22 -12.94
N ASP A 282 -8.45 6.20 -12.76
CA ASP A 282 -8.32 7.16 -11.67
C ASP A 282 -8.73 6.53 -10.33
N SER A 283 -8.66 7.31 -9.26
CA SER A 283 -9.02 6.86 -7.90
C SER A 283 -10.49 6.44 -7.74
N THR A 284 -11.35 6.74 -8.72
CA THR A 284 -12.77 6.29 -8.75
C THR A 284 -12.95 4.99 -9.53
N GLY A 285 -11.93 4.53 -10.26
CA GLY A 285 -12.02 3.42 -11.19
C GLY A 285 -12.38 3.83 -12.63
N THR A 286 -12.49 5.13 -12.91
CA THR A 286 -12.80 5.62 -14.26
C THR A 286 -11.57 5.52 -15.15
N PRO A 287 -11.65 4.91 -16.34
CA PRO A 287 -10.52 4.80 -17.25
C PRO A 287 -9.99 6.16 -17.71
N TYR A 288 -8.68 6.25 -17.89
CA TYR A 288 -8.04 7.42 -18.49
C TYR A 288 -8.51 7.59 -19.93
N GLU A 289 -8.57 8.83 -20.41
CA GLU A 289 -8.89 9.11 -21.80
C GLU A 289 -7.74 8.66 -22.71
N ILE A 290 -8.01 7.98 -23.82
CA ILE A 290 -6.96 7.55 -24.75
C ILE A 290 -6.95 8.47 -25.97
N LYS A 291 -5.81 9.13 -26.21
CA LYS A 291 -5.53 9.87 -27.44
C LYS A 291 -4.45 9.16 -28.23
N THR A 292 -4.84 8.55 -29.34
CA THR A 292 -3.91 7.85 -30.23
C THR A 292 -3.35 8.79 -31.28
N VAL A 293 -2.02 8.84 -31.40
CA VAL A 293 -1.31 9.63 -32.40
C VAL A 293 -1.23 8.83 -33.70
N LEU A 294 -1.96 9.29 -34.73
CA LEU A 294 -2.07 8.60 -36.02
C LEU A 294 -1.28 9.29 -37.15
N THR A 295 -0.77 10.50 -36.92
CA THR A 295 -0.05 11.28 -37.93
C THR A 295 1.29 11.78 -37.40
N PRO A 296 2.33 11.90 -38.25
CA PRO A 296 3.63 12.44 -37.82
C PRO A 296 3.54 13.84 -37.20
N SER A 297 2.66 14.71 -37.71
CA SER A 297 2.42 16.04 -37.15
C SER A 297 1.88 16.00 -35.71
N ALA A 298 1.14 14.95 -35.35
CA ALA A 298 0.62 14.77 -34.00
C ALA A 298 1.63 14.13 -33.04
N CYS A 299 2.84 13.78 -33.50
CA CYS A 299 3.96 13.38 -32.66
C CYS A 299 4.67 14.57 -31.98
N VAL A 300 4.38 15.80 -32.41
CA VAL A 300 4.92 17.00 -31.79
C VAL A 300 4.15 17.30 -30.51
N LEU A 301 4.86 17.33 -29.38
CA LEU A 301 4.31 17.75 -28.10
C LEU A 301 3.89 19.24 -28.17
N PRO A 302 2.77 19.61 -27.53
CA PRO A 302 2.27 20.97 -27.58
C PRO A 302 3.19 21.92 -26.81
N ASN A 303 3.41 23.12 -27.34
CA ASN A 303 3.86 24.25 -26.54
C ASN A 303 2.63 24.93 -25.93
N GLY A 304 2.18 24.39 -24.80
CA GLY A 304 0.89 24.70 -24.19
C GLY A 304 0.27 23.46 -23.54
N SER A 305 -1.06 23.41 -23.50
CA SER A 305 -1.80 22.42 -22.71
C SER A 305 -1.67 20.97 -23.21
N LEU A 306 -1.46 20.04 -22.27
CA LEU A 306 -1.56 18.61 -22.49
C LEU A 306 -2.40 17.97 -21.37
N GLY A 307 -3.48 17.28 -21.75
CA GLY A 307 -4.36 16.55 -20.84
C GLY A 307 -5.63 16.11 -21.55
N GLY A 308 -6.59 15.56 -20.80
CA GLY A 308 -7.86 15.07 -21.34
C GLY A 308 -8.71 16.16 -21.98
N THR A 309 -9.71 15.76 -22.78
CA THR A 309 -10.68 16.68 -23.41
C THR A 309 -11.51 17.47 -22.40
N VAL A 310 -11.65 16.94 -21.20
CA VAL A 310 -12.29 17.60 -20.05
C VAL A 310 -11.20 17.96 -19.04
N ALA A 311 -11.22 19.18 -18.52
CA ALA A 311 -10.27 19.63 -17.51
C ALA A 311 -10.22 18.66 -16.32
N GLY A 312 -9.00 18.30 -15.89
CA GLY A 312 -8.77 17.35 -14.81
C GLY A 312 -8.90 15.87 -15.20
N LYS A 313 -9.42 15.53 -16.39
CA LYS A 313 -9.52 14.13 -16.81
C LYS A 313 -8.16 13.59 -17.25
N PRO A 314 -7.62 12.53 -16.63
CA PRO A 314 -6.33 11.97 -16.99
C PRO A 314 -6.27 11.45 -18.44
N LEU A 315 -5.08 11.51 -19.03
CA LEU A 315 -4.83 11.21 -20.43
C LEU A 315 -3.80 10.09 -20.61
N ILE A 316 -4.03 9.18 -21.55
CA ILE A 316 -3.03 8.32 -22.18
C ILE A 316 -2.78 8.86 -23.59
N LEU A 317 -1.61 9.43 -23.81
CA LEU A 317 -1.10 9.75 -25.14
C LEU A 317 -0.41 8.50 -25.71
N ASN A 318 -1.11 7.77 -26.58
CA ASN A 318 -0.53 6.64 -27.30
C ASN A 318 0.24 7.15 -28.53
N ALA A 319 1.55 7.36 -28.35
CA ALA A 319 2.50 7.78 -29.37
C ALA A 319 3.36 6.62 -29.89
N LEU A 320 2.92 5.37 -29.76
CA LEU A 320 3.64 4.20 -30.32
C LEU A 320 3.70 4.23 -31.86
N GLY A 321 2.82 4.97 -32.51
CA GLY A 321 2.88 5.24 -33.96
C GLY A 321 3.98 6.24 -34.37
N CYS A 322 4.59 6.95 -33.42
CA CYS A 322 5.68 7.89 -33.69
C CYS A 322 6.99 7.12 -33.83
N LEU A 323 7.39 6.81 -35.07
CA LEU A 323 8.62 6.07 -35.36
C LEU A 323 9.88 6.73 -34.76
N GLY A 324 9.91 8.06 -34.73
CA GLY A 324 10.97 8.87 -34.12
C GLY A 324 10.78 9.14 -32.62
N GLY A 325 9.72 8.62 -32.01
CA GLY A 325 9.23 9.10 -30.70
C GLY A 325 8.51 10.46 -30.81
N PRO A 326 7.90 10.92 -29.71
CA PRO A 326 7.39 12.28 -29.60
C PRO A 326 8.53 13.29 -29.75
N THR A 327 8.26 14.41 -30.40
CA THR A 327 9.23 15.50 -30.60
C THR A 327 8.76 16.79 -29.93
N ALA A 328 9.66 17.74 -29.72
CA ALA A 328 9.33 19.07 -29.22
C ALA A 328 10.16 20.12 -29.95
N ALA A 329 9.63 21.33 -30.08
CA ALA A 329 10.42 22.47 -30.56
C ALA A 329 11.37 22.99 -29.46
N ASN A 330 12.33 23.83 -29.83
CA ASN A 330 13.14 24.54 -28.84
C ASN A 330 12.28 25.47 -27.97
N ASN A 331 12.60 25.56 -26.68
CA ASN A 331 11.91 26.40 -25.71
C ASN A 331 10.41 26.05 -25.59
N THR A 332 10.11 24.75 -25.57
CA THR A 332 8.75 24.24 -25.40
C THR A 332 8.40 24.09 -23.93
N THR A 333 7.25 24.61 -23.53
CA THR A 333 6.64 24.31 -22.23
C THR A 333 5.36 23.52 -22.44
N VAL A 334 5.34 22.29 -21.96
CA VAL A 334 4.15 21.43 -21.92
C VAL A 334 3.45 21.65 -20.58
N SER A 335 2.27 22.24 -20.60
CA SER A 335 1.49 22.53 -19.40
C SER A 335 0.43 21.46 -19.14
N LEU A 336 0.61 20.65 -18.10
CA LEU A 336 -0.30 19.56 -17.76
C LEU A 336 -1.61 20.11 -17.16
N THR A 337 -2.74 19.67 -17.70
CA THR A 337 -4.09 19.99 -17.16
C THR A 337 -4.70 18.84 -16.35
N SER A 338 -4.00 17.72 -16.30
CA SER A 338 -4.36 16.47 -15.63
C SER A 338 -3.12 15.58 -15.55
N ASP A 339 -3.25 14.42 -14.92
CA ASP A 339 -2.27 13.34 -15.03
C ASP A 339 -2.15 12.86 -16.50
N VAL A 340 -0.93 12.55 -16.95
CA VAL A 340 -0.63 12.16 -18.34
C VAL A 340 0.31 10.98 -18.43
N VAL A 341 -0.07 9.95 -19.19
CA VAL A 341 0.77 8.80 -19.54
C VAL A 341 1.14 8.91 -21.00
N ILE A 342 2.42 8.96 -21.33
CA ILE A 342 2.91 8.96 -22.71
C ILE A 342 3.54 7.60 -22.98
N TYR A 343 2.94 6.85 -23.90
CA TYR A 343 3.52 5.63 -24.44
C TYR A 343 4.21 5.94 -25.77
N ALA A 344 5.49 5.62 -25.89
CA ALA A 344 6.26 5.78 -27.11
C ALA A 344 7.31 4.68 -27.26
N ASN A 345 7.85 4.46 -28.45
CA ASN A 345 8.97 3.52 -28.60
C ASN A 345 10.30 4.10 -28.11
N LYS A 346 10.43 5.43 -28.08
CA LYS A 346 11.60 6.18 -27.59
C LYS A 346 11.22 7.62 -27.27
N PHE A 347 12.10 8.30 -26.54
CA PHE A 347 11.96 9.72 -26.21
C PHE A 347 13.29 10.41 -26.49
N ASP A 348 13.45 10.91 -27.71
CA ASP A 348 14.69 11.56 -28.12
C ASP A 348 14.52 13.08 -28.19
N PHE A 349 14.96 13.74 -27.13
CA PHE A 349 15.00 15.20 -27.00
C PHE A 349 16.44 15.73 -27.07
N SER A 350 17.36 14.97 -27.69
CA SER A 350 18.78 15.35 -27.77
C SER A 350 19.04 16.58 -28.64
N GLU A 351 18.11 16.93 -29.54
CA GLU A 351 18.17 18.13 -30.37
C GLU A 351 17.42 19.32 -29.77
N VAL A 352 16.76 19.15 -28.62
CA VAL A 352 15.96 20.18 -27.96
C VAL A 352 16.82 20.92 -26.92
N ASN A 353 16.88 22.25 -27.03
CA ASN A 353 17.67 23.09 -26.13
C ASN A 353 16.96 23.42 -24.81
N SER A 354 15.63 23.44 -24.81
CA SER A 354 14.85 23.57 -23.59
C SER A 354 13.46 22.96 -23.77
N LEU A 355 13.11 22.02 -22.88
CA LEU A 355 11.81 21.37 -22.79
C LEU A 355 11.39 21.32 -21.33
N GLN A 356 10.25 21.92 -21.00
CA GLN A 356 9.75 21.97 -19.63
C GLN A 356 8.38 21.34 -19.55
N PHE A 357 8.13 20.61 -18.48
CA PHE A 357 6.79 20.17 -18.08
C PHE A 357 6.40 20.97 -16.84
N SER A 358 5.28 21.68 -16.91
CA SER A 358 4.74 22.49 -15.81
C SER A 358 3.28 22.16 -15.55
N SER A 359 2.79 22.36 -14.33
CA SER A 359 1.35 22.31 -14.09
C SER A 359 0.71 23.55 -14.73
N SER A 360 -0.45 23.38 -15.38
CA SER A 360 -1.26 24.50 -15.87
C SER A 360 -1.97 25.24 -14.72
N THR A 361 -1.95 24.67 -13.52
CA THR A 361 -2.52 25.22 -12.29
C THR A 361 -1.51 25.07 -11.14
N SER A 362 -1.95 25.25 -9.88
CA SER A 362 -1.17 24.89 -8.70
C SER A 362 -1.40 23.45 -8.24
N ALA A 363 -2.16 22.65 -8.97
CA ALA A 363 -2.44 21.26 -8.63
C ALA A 363 -1.25 20.36 -8.97
N LEU A 364 -1.02 19.37 -8.10
CA LEU A 364 -0.07 18.29 -8.36
C LEU A 364 -0.57 17.46 -9.54
N HIS A 365 0.33 17.20 -10.49
CA HIS A 365 0.07 16.32 -11.63
C HIS A 365 1.19 15.30 -11.77
N LYS A 366 0.83 14.12 -12.27
CA LYS A 366 1.79 13.05 -12.56
C LYS A 366 1.96 12.87 -14.05
N ILE A 367 3.20 12.63 -14.47
CA ILE A 367 3.51 12.26 -15.85
C ILE A 367 4.31 10.97 -15.90
N TRP A 368 3.93 10.07 -16.80
CA TRP A 368 4.66 8.83 -17.06
C TRP A 368 5.20 8.84 -18.48
N PHE A 369 6.50 8.64 -18.62
CA PHE A 369 7.17 8.35 -19.88
C PHE A 369 7.43 6.85 -19.94
N ILE A 370 6.69 6.14 -20.78
CA ILE A 370 6.75 4.68 -20.85
C ILE A 370 7.19 4.27 -22.24
N THR A 371 8.37 3.68 -22.31
CA THR A 371 8.77 2.82 -23.42
C THR A 371 8.40 1.38 -23.06
N PRO A 372 7.42 0.76 -23.74
CA PRO A 372 7.05 -0.62 -23.43
C PRO A 372 8.21 -1.58 -23.60
N ASP A 373 8.28 -2.57 -22.72
CA ASP A 373 9.05 -3.78 -22.99
C ASP A 373 8.23 -4.68 -23.92
N LEU A 374 8.77 -4.97 -25.10
CA LEU A 374 8.05 -5.68 -26.15
C LEU A 374 8.20 -7.21 -26.03
N LEU A 375 9.09 -7.70 -25.16
CA LEU A 375 9.32 -9.13 -24.94
C LEU A 375 9.06 -9.51 -23.49
N ALA A 376 8.27 -10.57 -23.31
CA ALA A 376 7.99 -11.13 -22.00
C ALA A 376 9.04 -12.17 -21.58
N ASN A 377 10.22 -11.72 -21.12
CA ASN A 377 11.36 -12.58 -20.73
C ASN A 377 12.00 -12.25 -19.35
N SER A 378 11.35 -11.41 -18.55
CA SER A 378 11.78 -10.89 -17.25
C SER A 378 13.13 -10.17 -17.29
N GLN A 379 13.46 -9.57 -18.42
CA GLN A 379 14.66 -8.77 -18.64
C GLN A 379 14.31 -7.52 -19.45
N PRO A 380 15.00 -6.39 -19.24
CA PRO A 380 14.80 -5.21 -20.06
C PRO A 380 15.23 -5.48 -21.49
N THR A 381 14.25 -5.67 -22.39
CA THR A 381 14.54 -5.93 -23.80
C THR A 381 14.31 -4.68 -24.65
N CYS A 382 15.42 -4.06 -25.04
CA CYS A 382 15.45 -2.95 -25.99
C CYS A 382 16.22 -3.37 -27.24
N THR A 383 15.54 -4.10 -28.13
CA THR A 383 16.17 -4.63 -29.36
C THR A 383 15.34 -4.37 -30.62
N ALA A 384 14.08 -3.95 -30.48
CA ALA A 384 13.29 -3.56 -31.64
C ALA A 384 13.89 -2.33 -32.32
N LEU A 385 13.91 -2.31 -33.65
CA LEU A 385 14.47 -1.18 -34.43
C LEU A 385 13.78 0.16 -34.17
N THR A 386 12.54 0.12 -33.67
CA THR A 386 11.77 1.29 -33.31
C THR A 386 12.01 1.75 -31.87
N GLN A 387 12.51 0.86 -31.01
CA GLN A 387 12.83 1.19 -29.62
C GLN A 387 14.13 1.99 -29.53
N GLY A 388 14.22 2.86 -28.53
CA GLY A 388 15.39 3.68 -28.29
C GLY A 388 15.37 4.35 -26.93
N ASP A 389 16.47 5.04 -26.66
CA ASP A 389 16.74 5.63 -25.36
C ASP A 389 15.80 6.79 -25.02
N PHE A 390 15.73 7.10 -23.73
CA PHE A 390 15.27 8.41 -23.27
C PHE A 390 16.50 9.33 -23.23
N SER A 391 16.57 10.27 -24.17
CA SER A 391 17.74 11.12 -24.39
C SER A 391 17.39 12.58 -24.22
N VAL A 392 18.13 13.26 -23.37
CA VAL A 392 18.06 14.71 -23.14
C VAL A 392 19.47 15.27 -23.21
N LYS A 393 19.65 16.31 -24.02
CA LYS A 393 20.95 16.97 -24.14
C LYS A 393 21.07 18.26 -23.34
N ASN A 394 20.04 19.11 -23.37
CA ASN A 394 20.08 20.46 -22.80
C ASN A 394 18.70 20.84 -22.23
N GLY A 395 18.68 21.42 -21.02
CA GLY A 395 17.55 22.22 -20.55
C GLY A 395 16.20 21.51 -20.45
N PHE A 396 16.18 20.25 -19.98
CA PHE A 396 14.94 19.54 -19.66
C PHE A 396 14.58 19.71 -18.19
N ALA A 397 13.33 20.06 -17.90
CA ALA A 397 12.87 20.20 -16.51
C ALA A 397 11.48 19.61 -16.30
N ILE A 398 11.32 18.84 -15.23
CA ILE A 398 10.04 18.57 -14.58
C ILE A 398 9.90 19.59 -13.45
N ASN A 399 9.02 20.57 -13.63
CA ASN A 399 8.84 21.64 -12.66
C ASN A 399 7.79 21.26 -11.61
N ASP A 400 8.04 21.63 -10.35
CA ASP A 400 7.07 21.55 -9.26
C ASP A 400 5.74 22.23 -9.66
N PRO A 401 4.56 21.67 -9.32
CA PRO A 401 4.33 20.44 -8.53
C PRO A 401 4.10 19.19 -9.40
N ILE A 402 4.91 18.94 -10.43
CA ILE A 402 4.81 17.70 -11.23
C ILE A 402 5.76 16.62 -10.72
N ASP A 403 5.23 15.41 -10.61
CA ASP A 403 6.01 14.19 -10.42
C ASP A 403 6.09 13.38 -11.72
N ALA A 404 7.29 12.93 -12.09
CA ALA A 404 7.54 12.20 -13.32
C ALA A 404 8.13 10.81 -13.08
N LEU A 405 7.58 9.80 -13.78
CA LEU A 405 8.16 8.47 -13.86
C LEU A 405 8.69 8.21 -15.27
N LEU A 406 9.94 7.78 -15.37
CA LEU A 406 10.49 7.19 -16.58
C LEU A 406 10.56 5.67 -16.39
N TYR A 407 9.91 4.93 -17.28
CA TYR A 407 10.13 3.50 -17.46
C TYR A 407 10.60 3.23 -18.88
N THR A 408 11.77 2.60 -19.03
CA THR A 408 12.27 2.19 -20.33
C THR A 408 13.17 0.95 -20.24
N PRO A 409 12.98 -0.08 -21.09
CA PRO A 409 13.95 -1.17 -21.21
C PRO A 409 15.26 -0.72 -21.88
N CYS A 410 15.28 0.49 -22.47
CA CYS A 410 16.45 1.11 -23.09
C CYS A 410 17.26 1.91 -22.07
N ALA A 411 18.20 2.75 -22.52
CA ALA A 411 19.00 3.57 -21.62
C ALA A 411 18.29 4.90 -21.32
N PHE A 412 18.63 5.47 -20.17
CA PHE A 412 18.40 6.87 -19.87
C PHE A 412 19.70 7.65 -20.08
N SER A 413 19.65 8.76 -20.81
CA SER A 413 20.78 9.64 -21.06
C SER A 413 20.39 11.10 -20.82
N GLY A 414 20.71 11.63 -19.65
CA GLY A 414 20.49 13.04 -19.30
C GLY A 414 21.80 13.85 -19.29
N ALA A 415 21.80 15.02 -19.92
CA ALA A 415 22.96 15.92 -19.92
C ALA A 415 22.58 17.40 -19.72
N ASN A 416 23.56 18.20 -19.28
CA ASN A 416 23.56 19.67 -19.25
C ASN A 416 22.33 20.31 -18.59
N GLY A 417 22.27 20.27 -17.26
CA GLY A 417 21.23 20.97 -16.49
C GLY A 417 19.85 20.33 -16.59
N PHE A 418 19.80 19.00 -16.66
CA PHE A 418 18.57 18.21 -16.55
C PHE A 418 18.04 18.28 -15.11
N THR A 419 16.76 18.62 -14.94
CA THR A 419 16.07 18.64 -13.65
C THR A 419 14.90 17.66 -13.65
N TRP A 420 14.84 16.78 -12.65
CA TRP A 420 13.83 15.74 -12.54
C TRP A 420 13.26 15.64 -11.13
N SER A 421 11.94 15.53 -11.03
CA SER A 421 11.22 15.15 -9.81
C SER A 421 10.50 13.83 -10.07
N GLY A 422 10.78 12.78 -9.28
CA GLY A 422 10.08 11.50 -9.36
C GLY A 422 10.98 10.26 -9.41
N GLN A 423 10.75 9.36 -10.38
CA GLN A 423 11.40 8.04 -10.47
C GLN A 423 11.97 7.75 -11.86
N ILE A 424 13.10 7.04 -11.91
CA ILE A 424 13.69 6.54 -13.17
C ILE A 424 13.96 5.04 -13.07
N ILE A 425 13.44 4.29 -14.04
CA ILE A 425 13.60 2.85 -14.20
C ILE A 425 14.12 2.61 -15.61
N ALA A 426 15.40 2.22 -15.72
CA ALA A 426 16.09 2.07 -16.99
C ALA A 426 16.74 0.70 -17.12
N GLY A 427 16.62 0.12 -18.31
CA GLY A 427 17.06 -1.22 -18.63
C GLY A 427 18.52 -1.32 -19.10
N ASN A 428 18.93 -0.43 -20.00
CA ASN A 428 20.31 -0.38 -20.50
C ASN A 428 21.19 0.56 -19.67
N TYR A 429 22.50 0.49 -19.93
CA TYR A 429 23.50 1.30 -19.22
C TYR A 429 23.17 2.78 -19.40
N SER A 430 22.89 3.46 -18.29
CA SER A 430 22.36 4.83 -18.30
C SER A 430 23.44 5.85 -17.94
N SER A 431 23.24 7.11 -18.32
CA SER A 431 24.20 8.17 -18.02
C SER A 431 23.53 9.47 -17.62
N VAL A 432 24.11 10.15 -16.62
CA VAL A 432 23.68 11.47 -16.18
C VAL A 432 24.90 12.37 -16.04
N LYS A 433 24.92 13.49 -16.78
CA LYS A 433 26.15 14.28 -16.97
C LYS A 433 25.91 15.78 -16.85
N ASN A 434 26.89 16.47 -16.26
CA ASN A 434 27.01 17.93 -16.28
C ASN A 434 25.83 18.68 -15.62
N ASN A 435 25.90 18.74 -14.28
CA ASN A 435 24.97 19.47 -13.39
C ASN A 435 23.48 19.02 -13.44
N PRO A 436 23.15 17.72 -13.50
CA PRO A 436 21.78 17.29 -13.30
C PRO A 436 21.34 17.46 -11.84
N THR A 437 20.06 17.78 -11.65
CA THR A 437 19.39 17.76 -10.34
C THR A 437 18.25 16.75 -10.37
N PHE A 438 18.18 15.91 -9.35
CA PHE A 438 17.14 14.89 -9.21
C PHE A 438 16.59 14.96 -7.80
N THR A 439 15.27 14.95 -7.68
CA THR A 439 14.55 14.82 -6.42
C THR A 439 13.61 13.63 -6.51
N PHE A 440 13.66 12.74 -5.52
CA PHE A 440 12.79 11.58 -5.50
C PHE A 440 11.37 11.95 -5.09
N THR A 441 10.40 11.37 -5.78
CA THR A 441 9.02 11.23 -5.28
C THR A 441 8.48 9.91 -5.80
N GLN A 442 7.82 9.13 -4.94
CA GLN A 442 7.35 7.80 -5.30
C GLN A 442 6.04 7.88 -6.11
N ILE A 443 6.00 7.26 -7.29
CA ILE A 443 4.87 7.36 -8.23
C ILE A 443 4.23 6.00 -8.49
N GLY A 444 5.01 5.00 -8.90
CA GLY A 444 4.50 3.68 -9.27
C GLY A 444 3.89 3.58 -10.68
N VAL A 445 3.43 2.38 -11.04
CA VAL A 445 2.72 2.06 -12.29
C VAL A 445 1.57 1.08 -12.01
N PRO A 446 0.50 1.05 -12.81
CA PRO A 446 -0.67 0.23 -12.48
C PRO A 446 -0.36 -1.27 -12.61
N GLY A 447 -0.90 -2.06 -11.68
CA GLY A 447 -0.81 -3.52 -11.72
C GLY A 447 0.56 -4.09 -11.37
N VAL A 448 1.48 -3.28 -10.83
CA VAL A 448 2.84 -3.73 -10.46
C VAL A 448 3.25 -3.13 -9.13
N ASN A 449 3.94 -3.92 -8.31
CA ASN A 449 4.71 -3.44 -7.18
C ASN A 449 6.18 -3.36 -7.57
N LEU A 450 6.70 -2.15 -7.71
CA LEU A 450 8.09 -1.91 -8.10
C LEU A 450 9.09 -2.14 -6.95
N ASP A 451 8.64 -2.27 -5.70
CA ASP A 451 9.50 -2.62 -4.55
C ASP A 451 9.91 -4.09 -4.56
N THR A 452 9.17 -4.93 -5.28
CA THR A 452 9.41 -6.38 -5.37
C THR A 452 9.62 -6.85 -6.81
N GLY A 453 9.11 -6.08 -7.77
CA GLY A 453 9.01 -6.46 -9.18
C GLY A 453 7.81 -7.38 -9.48
N SER A 454 6.86 -7.54 -8.55
CA SER A 454 5.73 -8.46 -8.69
C SER A 454 4.49 -7.80 -9.29
N VAL A 455 3.71 -8.57 -10.06
CA VAL A 455 2.40 -8.14 -10.57
C VAL A 455 1.39 -8.07 -9.41
N LEU A 456 0.60 -7.00 -9.37
CA LEU A 456 -0.52 -6.79 -8.45
C LEU A 456 -1.83 -6.97 -9.20
N SER A 457 -2.87 -7.45 -8.51
CA SER A 457 -4.22 -7.42 -9.05
C SER A 457 -4.70 -5.97 -9.17
N THR A 458 -5.23 -5.61 -10.34
CA THR A 458 -5.83 -4.30 -10.55
C THR A 458 -7.13 -4.18 -9.74
N ILE A 459 -7.27 -3.09 -9.01
CA ILE A 459 -8.45 -2.81 -8.21
C ILE A 459 -9.36 -1.90 -9.03
N ALA A 460 -10.58 -2.36 -9.31
CA ALA A 460 -11.51 -1.66 -10.19
C ALA A 460 -12.30 -0.55 -9.48
N ILE A 461 -12.53 -0.69 -8.18
CA ILE A 461 -13.29 0.27 -7.37
C ILE A 461 -12.66 0.44 -5.97
N PRO A 462 -12.85 1.59 -5.31
CA PRO A 462 -12.45 1.76 -3.91
C PRO A 462 -13.12 0.72 -3.02
N GLN A 463 -12.34 -0.04 -2.25
CA GLN A 463 -12.86 -1.18 -1.52
C GLN A 463 -12.04 -1.50 -0.25
N PRO A 464 -12.63 -2.23 0.72
CA PRO A 464 -11.90 -2.76 1.86
C PRO A 464 -10.84 -3.79 1.41
N GLY A 465 -9.63 -3.64 1.95
CA GLY A 465 -8.48 -4.50 1.73
C GLY A 465 -8.27 -5.52 2.84
N ALA A 466 -7.00 -5.77 3.15
CA ALA A 466 -6.60 -6.67 4.22
C ALA A 466 -7.17 -6.23 5.59
N VAL A 467 -7.49 -7.22 6.42
CA VAL A 467 -7.92 -7.01 7.80
C VAL A 467 -6.73 -6.50 8.61
N VAL A 468 -6.90 -5.38 9.30
CA VAL A 468 -5.93 -4.84 10.26
C VAL A 468 -6.22 -5.37 11.66
N SER A 469 -7.48 -5.35 12.07
CA SER A 469 -7.91 -5.93 13.35
C SER A 469 -9.39 -6.28 13.34
N ILE A 470 -9.79 -7.28 14.13
CA ILE A 470 -11.18 -7.60 14.47
C ILE A 470 -11.20 -7.86 15.98
N ARG A 471 -12.10 -7.20 16.71
CA ARG A 471 -12.24 -7.40 18.15
C ARG A 471 -13.66 -7.10 18.61
N GLU A 472 -14.10 -7.82 19.63
CA GLU A 472 -15.24 -7.38 20.43
C GLU A 472 -14.84 -6.15 21.26
N ILE A 473 -15.75 -5.20 21.39
CA ILE A 473 -15.56 -3.99 22.18
C ILE A 473 -16.67 -3.86 23.21
N SER A 474 -16.37 -3.24 24.35
CA SER A 474 -17.40 -2.96 25.36
C SER A 474 -18.48 -2.05 24.77
N GLY A 475 -19.73 -2.53 24.85
CA GLY A 475 -20.93 -1.80 24.46
C GLY A 475 -21.38 -0.81 25.53
#